data_AF-A0A920LGM6-F1
#
_entry.id   AF-A0A920LGM6-F1
#
_cell.length_a   1.000
_cell.length_b   1.000
_cell.length_c   1.000
_cell.angle_alpha   90.00
_cell.angle_beta   90.00
_cell.angle_gamma   90.00
#
_symmetry.space_group_name_H-M   'P 1'
#
loop_
_entity.id
_entity.type
_entity.pdbx_description
1 polymer ?
#
loop_
_entity_poly.entity_id
_entity_poly.type
_entity_poly.pdbx_seq_one_letter_code
_entity_poly.pdbx_strand_id
1 'polypeptide(L)'
;MRQDYWAKKAKLKGFRSRAVFKIMEIDQKVDLFKNVTSILDIGSSPGGWSEYASKTCPKKNIFAIDLLEMEPVDNVSFFKADIKNIDHIKAVNDKKGTFDLVISDLAPNITGIGAIDNESILELNMLTLEIAVNLSKLNQSFL
;
A
#
# COMPACT_ATOMS: atom_id res chain seq x y z
N MET A 1 22.22 11.75 -2.76
CA MET A 1 23.01 10.90 -3.69
C MET A 1 22.46 9.48 -3.88
N ARG A 2 22.33 8.60 -2.85
CA ARG A 2 21.73 7.25 -3.04
C ARG A 2 20.22 7.25 -3.32
N GLN A 3 19.46 8.15 -2.70
CA GLN A 3 18.03 8.29 -2.92
C GLN A 3 17.69 8.61 -4.40
N ASP A 4 18.52 9.43 -5.05
CA ASP A 4 18.39 9.77 -6.47
C ASP A 4 18.66 8.59 -7.39
N TYR A 5 19.61 7.71 -7.02
CA TYR A 5 19.95 6.55 -7.86
C TYR A 5 18.74 5.63 -8.03
N TRP A 6 18.06 5.28 -6.93
CA TRP A 6 16.91 4.38 -6.99
C TRP A 6 15.69 5.03 -7.65
N ALA A 7 15.47 6.33 -7.43
CA ALA A 7 14.42 7.07 -8.12
C ALA A 7 14.68 7.12 -9.65
N LYS A 8 15.92 7.43 -10.06
CA LYS A 8 16.32 7.40 -11.47
C LYS A 8 16.19 6.00 -12.07
N LYS A 9 16.62 4.97 -11.34
CA LYS A 9 16.52 3.56 -11.79
C LYS A 9 15.06 3.12 -11.95
N ALA A 10 14.17 3.50 -11.04
CA ALA A 10 12.74 3.23 -11.14
C ALA A 10 12.16 3.92 -12.39
N LYS A 11 12.46 5.21 -12.58
CA LYS A 11 12.04 5.97 -13.76
C LYS A 11 12.53 5.35 -15.07
N LEU A 12 13.81 4.95 -15.14
CA LEU A 12 14.38 4.26 -16.31
C LEU A 12 13.71 2.91 -16.60
N LYS A 13 13.21 2.23 -15.56
CA LYS A 13 12.43 0.99 -15.69
C LYS A 13 10.92 1.23 -15.90
N GLY A 14 10.49 2.48 -16.04
CA GLY A 14 9.09 2.83 -16.24
C GLY A 14 8.21 2.62 -15.00
N PHE A 15 8.78 2.78 -13.80
CA PHE A 15 8.04 2.75 -12.54
C PHE A 15 7.89 4.14 -11.94
N ARG A 16 6.75 4.35 -11.25
CA ARG A 16 6.37 5.64 -10.65
C ARG A 16 7.22 6.06 -9.47
N SER A 17 7.72 5.09 -8.70
CA SER A 17 8.45 5.37 -7.47
C SER A 17 9.53 4.32 -7.20
N ARG A 18 10.55 4.70 -6.43
CA ARG A 18 11.58 3.75 -5.98
C ARG A 18 11.05 2.71 -4.99
N ALA A 19 9.90 2.95 -4.36
CA ALA A 19 9.29 2.03 -3.41
C ALA A 19 8.94 0.70 -4.08
N VAL A 20 8.77 0.69 -5.42
CA VAL A 20 8.56 -0.53 -6.20
C VAL A 20 9.62 -1.61 -5.93
N PHE A 21 10.87 -1.23 -5.67
CA PHE A 21 11.92 -2.21 -5.42
C PHE A 21 11.72 -2.95 -4.10
N LYS A 22 11.08 -2.32 -3.09
CA LYS A 22 10.74 -2.97 -1.82
C LYS A 22 9.73 -4.09 -2.06
N ILE A 23 8.59 -3.76 -2.68
CA ILE A 23 7.51 -4.74 -2.91
C ILE A 23 7.95 -5.85 -3.87
N MET A 24 8.77 -5.52 -4.88
CA MET A 24 9.39 -6.51 -5.77
C MET A 24 10.24 -7.52 -5.00
N GLU A 25 11.08 -7.04 -4.08
CA GLU A 25 11.95 -7.91 -3.29
C GLU A 25 11.13 -8.79 -2.33
N ILE A 26 10.07 -8.26 -1.74
CA ILE A 26 9.19 -9.01 -0.84
C ILE A 26 8.44 -10.09 -1.63
N ASP A 27 7.80 -9.71 -2.73
CA ASP A 27 7.08 -10.65 -3.60
C ASP A 27 7.98 -11.80 -4.07
N GLN A 28 9.22 -11.51 -4.47
CA GLN A 28 10.20 -12.53 -4.84
C GLN A 28 10.54 -13.52 -3.72
N LYS A 29 10.47 -13.10 -2.45
CA LYS A 29 10.84 -13.95 -1.30
C LYS A 29 9.68 -14.78 -0.78
N VAL A 30 8.46 -14.26 -0.85
CA VAL A 30 7.29 -14.87 -0.17
C VAL A 30 6.15 -15.21 -1.11
N ASP A 31 6.33 -15.07 -2.43
CA ASP A 31 5.27 -15.23 -3.42
C ASP A 31 4.04 -14.36 -3.06
N LEU A 32 4.27 -13.10 -2.66
CA LEU A 32 3.28 -12.23 -2.00
C LEU A 32 1.95 -12.14 -2.76
N PHE A 33 1.99 -12.07 -4.09
CA PHE A 33 0.79 -11.91 -4.91
C PHE A 33 0.19 -13.24 -5.41
N LYS A 34 0.70 -14.39 -4.98
CA LYS A 34 0.22 -15.71 -5.41
C LYS A 34 -1.16 -16.00 -4.83
N ASN A 35 -2.09 -16.44 -5.68
CA ASN A 35 -3.49 -16.77 -5.32
C ASN A 35 -4.32 -15.64 -4.67
N VAL A 36 -3.76 -14.44 -4.50
CA VAL A 36 -4.49 -13.23 -4.12
C VAL A 36 -5.51 -12.91 -5.23
N THR A 37 -6.67 -12.35 -4.93
CA THR A 37 -7.68 -11.90 -5.92
C THR A 37 -8.22 -10.50 -5.64
N SER A 38 -8.13 -10.05 -4.39
CA SER A 38 -8.50 -8.71 -3.94
C SER A 38 -7.39 -8.11 -3.07
N ILE A 39 -6.95 -6.90 -3.40
CA ILE A 39 -5.81 -6.21 -2.76
C ILE A 39 -6.23 -4.84 -2.28
N LEU A 40 -5.77 -4.46 -1.09
CA LEU A 40 -5.86 -3.09 -0.57
C LEU A 40 -4.45 -2.53 -0.35
N ASP A 41 -4.13 -1.41 -0.98
CA ASP A 41 -2.88 -0.66 -0.84
C ASP A 41 -3.14 0.61 0.00
N ILE A 42 -2.61 0.66 1.21
CA ILE A 42 -2.80 1.75 2.18
C ILE A 42 -1.55 2.65 2.18
N GLY A 43 -1.74 3.96 2.04
CA GLY A 43 -0.60 4.88 1.86
C GLY A 43 0.02 4.74 0.47
N SER A 44 -0.85 4.59 -0.53
CA SER A 44 -0.48 4.20 -1.88
C SER A 44 0.28 5.25 -2.68
N SER A 45 0.19 6.56 -2.37
CA SER A 45 0.78 7.63 -3.16
C SER A 45 2.32 7.58 -3.09
N PRO A 46 3.05 7.69 -4.23
CA PRO A 46 2.61 8.10 -5.58
C PRO A 46 2.18 6.95 -6.52
N GLY A 47 1.84 5.79 -5.98
CA GLY A 47 1.26 4.65 -6.71
C GLY A 47 2.27 3.58 -7.11
N GLY A 48 3.45 3.53 -6.49
CA GLY A 48 4.51 2.59 -6.87
C GLY A 48 4.17 1.12 -6.58
N TRP A 49 3.52 0.85 -5.45
CA TRP A 49 3.10 -0.51 -5.07
C TRP A 49 1.82 -0.91 -5.82
N SER A 50 0.84 -0.02 -5.87
CA SER A 50 -0.35 -0.14 -6.74
C SER A 50 0.00 -0.46 -8.20
N GLU A 51 0.98 0.21 -8.79
CA GLU A 51 1.45 -0.07 -10.16
C GLU A 51 2.03 -1.48 -10.29
N TYR A 52 2.86 -1.90 -9.33
CA TYR A 52 3.42 -3.24 -9.33
C TYR A 52 2.33 -4.30 -9.19
N ALA A 53 1.43 -4.12 -8.22
CA ALA A 53 0.29 -5.00 -8.00
C ALA A 53 -0.55 -5.12 -9.29
N SER A 54 -0.87 -4.02 -9.96
CA SER A 54 -1.63 -4.02 -11.21
C SER A 54 -0.94 -4.81 -12.33
N LYS A 55 0.38 -4.60 -12.52
CA LYS A 55 1.16 -5.33 -13.54
C LYS A 55 1.27 -6.82 -13.24
N THR A 56 1.44 -7.19 -11.97
CA THR A 56 1.55 -8.60 -11.53
C THR A 56 0.18 -9.29 -11.50
N CYS A 57 -0.90 -8.53 -11.32
CA CYS A 57 -2.24 -9.03 -11.05
C CYS A 57 -3.35 -8.38 -11.91
N PRO A 58 -3.30 -8.50 -13.25
CA PRO A 58 -4.16 -7.72 -14.14
C PRO A 58 -5.67 -8.04 -14.06
N LYS A 59 -6.08 -9.15 -13.42
CA LYS A 59 -7.49 -9.58 -13.29
C LYS A 59 -8.07 -9.39 -11.88
N LYS A 60 -7.36 -8.69 -11.00
CA LYS A 60 -7.72 -8.59 -9.57
C LYS A 60 -8.39 -7.27 -9.26
N ASN A 61 -9.18 -7.25 -8.18
CA ASN A 61 -9.73 -6.01 -7.66
C ASN A 61 -8.67 -5.35 -6.77
N ILE A 62 -8.09 -4.24 -7.24
CA ILE A 62 -7.07 -3.49 -6.50
C ILE A 62 -7.68 -2.17 -6.04
N PHE A 63 -7.63 -1.93 -4.74
CA PHE A 63 -8.10 -0.72 -4.11
C PHE A 63 -6.88 -0.02 -3.50
N ALA A 64 -6.80 1.29 -3.66
CA ALA A 64 -5.69 2.09 -3.18
C ALA A 64 -6.23 3.30 -2.43
N ILE A 65 -5.67 3.60 -1.26
CA ILE A 65 -6.11 4.69 -0.40
C ILE A 65 -4.90 5.51 0.02
N ASP A 66 -5.04 6.83 -0.04
CA ASP A 66 -4.04 7.75 0.47
C ASP A 66 -4.67 9.12 0.79
N LEU A 67 -4.04 9.89 1.66
CA LEU A 67 -4.36 11.30 1.89
C LEU A 67 -3.96 12.17 0.69
N LEU A 68 -2.87 11.80 0.03
CA LEU A 68 -2.30 12.50 -1.11
C LEU A 68 -2.84 11.95 -2.41
N GLU A 69 -3.00 12.84 -3.39
CA GLU A 69 -3.41 12.44 -4.73
C GLU A 69 -2.30 11.66 -5.44
N MET A 70 -2.69 10.82 -6.40
CA MET A 70 -1.74 10.17 -7.29
C MET A 70 -2.35 10.05 -8.68
N GLU A 71 -1.48 9.96 -9.70
CA GLU A 71 -1.91 9.67 -11.06
C GLU A 71 -2.69 8.35 -11.11
N PRO A 72 -3.75 8.23 -11.93
CA PRO A 72 -4.50 6.98 -12.05
C PRO A 72 -3.60 5.82 -12.47
N VAL A 73 -3.75 4.65 -11.85
CA VAL A 73 -3.08 3.40 -12.25
C VAL A 73 -4.14 2.50 -12.90
N ASP A 74 -3.85 1.91 -14.05
CA ASP A 74 -4.75 0.97 -14.70
C ASP A 74 -5.15 -0.16 -13.74
N ASN A 75 -6.42 -0.57 -13.77
CA ASN A 75 -6.98 -1.62 -12.90
C ASN A 75 -6.88 -1.35 -11.39
N VAL A 76 -6.71 -0.09 -10.97
CA VAL A 76 -6.70 0.31 -9.55
C VAL A 76 -7.81 1.33 -9.28
N SER A 77 -8.65 1.03 -8.29
CA SER A 77 -9.63 1.97 -7.75
C SER A 77 -8.97 2.80 -6.65
N PHE A 78 -8.65 4.06 -6.94
CA PHE A 78 -8.02 4.96 -5.97
C PHE A 78 -9.06 5.82 -5.22
N PHE A 79 -8.86 5.97 -3.91
CA PHE A 79 -9.66 6.82 -3.04
C PHE A 79 -8.76 7.76 -2.25
N LYS A 80 -8.92 9.06 -2.49
CA LYS A 80 -8.25 10.10 -1.70
C LYS A 80 -9.00 10.31 -0.39
N ALA A 81 -8.51 9.69 0.69
CA ALA A 81 -9.15 9.68 1.99
C ALA A 81 -8.16 9.39 3.11
N ASP A 82 -8.50 9.84 4.32
CA ASP A 82 -7.82 9.38 5.53
C ASP A 82 -8.19 7.91 5.80
N ILE A 83 -7.20 7.10 6.13
CA ILE A 83 -7.37 5.69 6.47
C ILE A 83 -8.29 5.51 7.69
N LYS A 84 -8.37 6.50 8.59
CA LYS A 84 -9.32 6.51 9.71
C LYS A 84 -10.78 6.55 9.25
N ASN A 85 -11.03 7.04 8.05
CA ASN A 85 -12.35 7.16 7.44
C ASN A 85 -12.61 6.05 6.41
N ILE A 86 -11.80 4.98 6.39
CA ILE A 86 -11.89 3.91 5.40
C ILE A 86 -13.26 3.21 5.36
N ASP A 87 -13.91 3.07 6.52
CA ASP A 87 -15.25 2.46 6.62
C ASP A 87 -16.34 3.31 5.95
N HIS A 88 -16.10 4.63 5.75
CA HIS A 88 -17.03 5.50 5.02
C HIS A 88 -16.91 5.36 3.50
N ILE A 89 -15.84 4.73 3.01
CA ILE A 89 -15.64 4.49 1.59
C ILE A 89 -16.47 3.27 1.20
N LYS A 90 -17.67 3.52 0.66
CA LYS A 90 -18.64 2.47 0.31
C LYS A 90 -18.02 1.33 -0.49
N ALA A 91 -17.22 1.64 -1.51
CA ALA A 91 -16.59 0.62 -2.36
C ALA A 91 -15.63 -0.31 -1.60
N VAL A 92 -14.95 0.19 -0.56
CA VAL A 92 -14.03 -0.59 0.29
C VAL A 92 -14.84 -1.35 1.34
N ASN A 93 -15.83 -0.69 1.95
CA ASN A 93 -16.69 -1.30 2.96
C ASN A 93 -17.56 -2.44 2.39
N ASP A 94 -18.03 -2.32 1.15
CA ASP A 94 -18.74 -3.39 0.42
C ASP A 94 -17.84 -4.63 0.19
N LYS A 95 -16.52 -4.49 0.34
CA LYS A 95 -15.51 -5.54 0.20
C LYS A 95 -14.86 -5.93 1.53
N LYS A 96 -15.38 -5.44 2.65
CA LYS A 96 -14.91 -5.77 3.99
C LYS A 96 -14.92 -7.27 4.24
N GLY A 97 -13.83 -7.79 4.78
CA GLY A 97 -13.64 -9.23 4.99
C GLY A 97 -13.43 -10.03 3.71
N THR A 98 -13.18 -9.38 2.56
CA THR A 98 -12.95 -10.05 1.27
C THR A 98 -11.55 -9.83 0.70
N PHE A 99 -10.75 -8.93 1.30
CA PHE A 99 -9.38 -8.70 0.87
C PHE A 99 -8.49 -9.90 1.22
N ASP A 100 -7.75 -10.38 0.22
CA ASP A 100 -6.78 -11.48 0.38
C ASP A 100 -5.41 -10.94 0.81
N LEU A 101 -5.13 -9.67 0.50
CA LEU A 101 -3.86 -9.03 0.81
C LEU A 101 -4.10 -7.55 1.11
N VAL A 102 -3.57 -7.10 2.24
CA VAL A 102 -3.47 -5.67 2.58
C VAL A 102 -1.99 -5.33 2.69
N ILE A 103 -1.56 -4.30 1.96
CA ILE A 103 -0.17 -3.81 1.95
C ILE A 103 -0.12 -2.34 2.38
N SER A 104 0.96 -1.93 3.05
CA SER A 104 1.19 -0.54 3.43
C SER A 104 2.67 -0.13 3.33
N ASP A 105 2.96 1.02 2.72
CA ASP A 105 4.28 1.69 2.81
C ASP A 105 4.16 3.02 3.60
N LEU A 106 3.18 3.12 4.50
CA LEU A 106 2.97 4.29 5.34
C LEU A 106 4.18 4.57 6.24
N ALA A 107 4.54 5.85 6.32
CA ALA A 107 5.50 6.36 7.29
C ALA A 107 5.01 7.71 7.82
N PRO A 108 5.13 7.97 9.14
CA PRO A 108 4.77 9.27 9.68
C PRO A 108 5.79 10.34 9.25
N ASN A 109 5.39 11.61 9.39
CA ASN A 109 6.32 12.71 9.24
C ASN A 109 7.35 12.68 10.37
N ILE A 110 8.61 12.48 10.02
CA ILE A 110 9.72 12.41 10.97
C ILE A 110 10.12 13.82 11.38
N THR A 111 10.03 14.09 12.69
CA THR A 111 10.37 15.37 13.32
C THR A 111 11.86 15.50 13.61
N GLY A 112 12.57 14.38 13.69
CA GLY A 112 13.99 14.29 14.09
C GLY A 112 14.18 14.11 15.59
N ILE A 113 13.10 14.09 16.37
CA ILE A 113 13.12 13.82 17.81
C ILE A 113 12.76 12.34 18.01
N GLY A 114 13.78 11.52 18.29
CA GLY A 114 13.62 10.05 18.28
C GLY A 114 12.49 9.51 19.15
N ALA A 115 12.20 10.11 20.31
CA ALA A 115 11.09 9.70 21.16
C ALA A 115 9.72 9.91 20.47
N ILE A 116 9.50 11.10 19.90
CA ILE A 116 8.25 11.47 19.20
C ILE A 116 8.11 10.66 17.92
N ASP A 117 9.20 10.48 17.19
CA ASP A 117 9.20 9.72 15.93
C ASP A 117 8.88 8.25 16.18
N ASN A 118 9.44 7.63 17.22
CA ASN A 118 9.14 6.25 17.59
C ASN A 118 7.67 6.04 17.99
N GLU A 119 7.11 6.96 18.78
CA GLU A 119 5.71 6.94 19.18
C GLU A 119 4.80 7.07 17.96
N SER A 120 5.08 8.04 17.08
CA SER A 120 4.30 8.25 15.85
C SER A 120 4.35 7.04 14.90
N ILE A 121 5.51 6.38 14.78
CA ILE A 121 5.66 5.16 13.99
C ILE A 121 4.81 4.03 14.58
N LEU A 122 4.88 3.85 15.90
CA LEU A 122 4.12 2.80 16.58
C LEU A 122 2.62 3.01 16.41
N GLU A 123 2.13 4.22 16.66
CA GLU A 123 0.71 4.56 16.51
C GLU A 123 0.21 4.30 15.09
N LEU A 124 0.96 4.74 14.07
CA LEU A 124 0.57 4.55 12.68
C LEU A 124 0.56 3.07 12.28
N ASN A 125 1.55 2.31 12.73
CA ASN A 125 1.62 0.87 12.46
C ASN A 125 0.46 0.12 13.13
N MET A 126 0.14 0.46 14.38
CA MET A 126 -0.98 -0.15 15.11
C MET A 126 -2.32 0.14 14.45
N LEU A 127 -2.55 1.39 14.04
CA LEU A 127 -3.75 1.78 13.31
C LEU A 127 -3.86 1.02 11.97
N THR A 128 -2.76 0.95 11.22
CA THR A 128 -2.75 0.25 9.93
C THR A 128 -3.02 -1.25 10.12
N LEU A 129 -2.45 -1.86 11.15
CA LEU A 129 -2.68 -3.27 11.48
C LEU A 129 -4.14 -3.53 11.88
N GLU A 130 -4.73 -2.66 12.72
CA GLU A 130 -6.13 -2.78 13.13
C GLU A 130 -7.06 -2.74 11.91
N ILE A 131 -6.85 -1.77 11.02
CA ILE A 131 -7.60 -1.65 9.76
C ILE A 131 -7.41 -2.90 8.90
N ALA A 132 -6.18 -3.38 8.75
CA ALA A 132 -5.88 -4.55 7.95
C ALA A 132 -6.59 -5.80 8.47
N VAL A 133 -6.57 -6.05 9.79
CA VAL A 133 -7.28 -7.18 10.40
C VAL A 133 -8.79 -7.05 10.19
N ASN A 134 -9.33 -5.84 10.28
CA ASN A 134 -10.75 -5.57 10.14
C ASN A 134 -11.26 -5.78 8.68
N LEU A 135 -10.43 -5.45 7.70
CA LEU A 135 -10.79 -5.51 6.27
C LEU A 135 -10.39 -6.83 5.59
N SER A 136 -9.39 -7.54 6.09
CA SER A 136 -8.91 -8.78 5.50
C SER A 136 -9.83 -9.97 5.78
N LYS A 137 -9.77 -10.99 4.93
CA LYS A 137 -10.28 -12.33 5.29
C LYS A 137 -9.51 -12.87 6.50
N LEU A 138 -10.14 -13.79 7.24
CA LEU A 138 -9.48 -14.51 8.33
C LEU A 138 -8.19 -15.20 7.85
N ASN A 139 -7.11 -15.13 8.63
CA ASN A 139 -5.80 -15.74 8.35
C ASN A 139 -5.08 -15.28 7.08
N GLN A 140 -5.31 -14.06 6.60
CA GLN A 140 -4.58 -13.50 5.46
C GLN A 140 -3.30 -12.77 5.84
N SER A 141 -2.45 -12.56 4.83
CA SER A 141 -1.19 -11.84 4.97
C SER A 141 -1.43 -10.33 5.02
N PHE A 142 -0.79 -9.68 5.99
CA PHE A 142 -0.63 -8.24 6.09
C PHE A 142 0.85 -7.91 6.01
N LEU A 143 1.20 -6.90 5.21
CA LEU A 143 2.56 -6.44 5.01
C LEU A 143 2.66 -4.92 5.21
#